data_AF-A0A554LIJ6-F1
#
_entry.id   AF-A0A554LIJ6-F1
#
_cell.length_a   1.000
_cell.length_b   1.000
_cell.length_c   1.000
_cell.angle_alpha   90.00
_cell.angle_beta   90.00
_cell.angle_gamma   90.00
#
_symmetry.space_group_name_H-M   'P 1'
#
loop_
_entity.id
_entity.type
_entity.pdbx_description
1 polymer ?
#
loop_
_entity_poly.entity_id
_entity_poly.type
_entity_poly.pdbx_seq_one_letter_code
_entity_poly.pdbx_strand_id
1 'polypeptide(L)'
;MNIKWEIIVNQFIAQIIAAIALFILSLIFLDNKKVVAPWLYKYFNKNFSRYFYKFLLAIMHPYFRLIIVVFLIIIINYQGGNWIYSLILVLVTLSLLIRPERYERFLPVSEFSDSFNDLDSWERKSGNPVKESDFGKPAPDLILKYTGSDPKNSCLINKQINEYNGVIECDFYLEPNAVFNIIFLGNKDNERWYMARFDSRISESDGFLIKDEGMGQQNWRFFQMSGTQTSIKEWHRARVVFNSEKVFMYKDGQLLVEFEKPDKFGNKMGIFNEVADVHVDNFSFTKNLL
;
A
#
# COMPACT_ATOMS: atom_id res chain seq x y z
N MET A 1 -20.05 57.60 6.02
CA MET A 1 -20.91 56.45 5.64
C MET A 1 -20.12 55.22 5.16
N ASN A 2 -18.79 55.30 4.93
CA ASN A 2 -17.96 54.18 4.43
C ASN A 2 -17.50 53.13 5.47
N ILE A 3 -17.33 53.51 6.74
CA ILE A 3 -16.70 52.64 7.76
C ILE A 3 -17.54 51.37 8.05
N LYS A 4 -18.88 51.46 8.01
CA LYS A 4 -19.75 50.30 8.23
C LYS A 4 -19.66 49.27 7.10
N TRP A 5 -19.46 49.71 5.86
CA TRP A 5 -19.38 48.81 4.71
C TRP A 5 -18.06 48.03 4.69
N GLU A 6 -16.94 48.68 5.01
CA GLU A 6 -15.64 48.02 5.13
C GLU A 6 -15.63 46.96 6.23
N ILE A 7 -16.26 47.23 7.37
CA ILE A 7 -16.36 46.26 8.48
C ILE A 7 -17.16 45.02 8.06
N ILE A 8 -18.28 45.20 7.36
CA ILE A 8 -19.13 44.08 6.91
C ILE A 8 -18.40 43.22 5.88
N VAL A 9 -17.73 43.85 4.91
CA VAL A 9 -16.97 43.14 3.87
C VAL A 9 -15.80 42.37 4.47
N ASN A 10 -15.07 42.95 5.42
CA ASN A 10 -13.95 42.30 6.09
C ASN A 10 -14.41 41.09 6.92
N GLN A 11 -15.55 41.20 7.64
CA GLN A 11 -16.10 40.07 8.39
C GLN A 11 -16.54 38.93 7.46
N PHE A 12 -17.19 39.25 6.34
CA PHE A 12 -17.64 38.25 5.38
C PHE A 12 -16.47 37.49 4.73
N ILE A 13 -15.42 38.21 4.32
CA ILE A 13 -14.20 37.61 3.76
C ILE A 13 -13.49 36.74 4.81
N ALA A 14 -13.38 37.21 6.05
CA ALA A 14 -12.76 36.44 7.13
C ALA A 14 -13.51 35.12 7.41
N GLN A 15 -14.84 35.12 7.33
CA GLN A 15 -15.66 33.92 7.49
C GLN A 15 -15.45 32.92 6.34
N ILE A 16 -15.35 33.40 5.09
CA ILE A 16 -15.04 32.53 3.94
C ILE A 16 -13.66 31.89 4.11
N ILE A 17 -12.67 32.67 4.51
CA ILE A 17 -11.31 32.19 4.75
C ILE A 17 -11.29 31.14 5.87
N ALA A 18 -11.99 31.39 6.99
CA ALA A 18 -12.08 30.44 8.09
C ALA A 18 -12.74 29.12 7.65
N ALA A 19 -13.79 29.20 6.82
CA ALA A 19 -14.45 28.02 6.27
C ALA A 19 -13.52 27.19 5.36
N ILE A 20 -12.77 27.85 4.48
CA ILE A 20 -11.78 27.19 3.60
C ILE A 20 -10.67 26.55 4.43
N ALA A 21 -10.15 27.24 5.44
CA ALA A 21 -9.10 26.71 6.31
C ALA A 21 -9.59 25.49 7.10
N LEU A 22 -10.80 25.54 7.68
CA LEU A 22 -11.41 24.41 8.38
C LEU A 22 -11.67 23.22 7.46
N PHE A 23 -12.12 23.47 6.23
CA PHE A 23 -12.30 22.43 5.23
C PHE A 23 -10.98 21.75 4.86
N ILE A 24 -9.92 22.52 4.60
CA ILE A 24 -8.58 21.98 4.29
C ILE A 24 -8.01 21.20 5.47
N LEU A 25 -8.13 21.70 6.70
CA LEU A 25 -7.70 21.00 7.91
C LEU A 25 -8.43 19.67 8.10
N SER A 26 -9.73 19.64 7.83
CA SER A 26 -10.54 18.43 7.88
C SER A 26 -10.08 17.41 6.83
N LEU A 27 -9.78 17.87 5.61
CA LEU A 27 -9.23 17.02 4.55
C LEU A 27 -7.85 16.45 4.92
N ILE A 28 -6.98 17.28 5.49
CA ILE A 28 -5.66 16.83 5.98
C ILE A 28 -5.83 15.76 7.05
N PHE A 29 -6.76 15.94 7.99
CA PHE A 29 -7.01 14.96 9.04
C PHE A 29 -7.54 13.63 8.49
N LEU A 30 -8.44 13.69 7.51
CA LEU A 30 -8.99 12.50 6.86
C LEU A 30 -7.95 11.76 6.00
N ASP A 31 -7.07 12.51 5.34
CA ASP A 31 -5.99 11.95 4.52
C ASP A 31 -4.90 11.31 5.39
N ASN A 32 -4.53 11.95 6.52
CA ASN A 32 -3.66 11.36 7.54
C ASN A 32 -4.22 10.03 8.07
N LYS A 33 -5.55 9.88 8.12
CA LYS A 33 -6.23 8.64 8.51
C LYS A 33 -6.50 7.69 7.33
N LYS A 34 -6.04 8.00 6.12
CA LYS A 34 -6.21 7.21 4.88
C LYS A 34 -7.68 6.89 4.55
N VAL A 35 -8.64 7.69 5.00
CA VAL A 35 -10.08 7.43 4.83
C VAL A 35 -10.65 8.03 3.54
N VAL A 36 -9.97 9.04 2.97
CA VAL A 36 -10.52 9.86 1.88
C VAL A 36 -10.79 9.08 0.60
N ALA A 37 -9.81 8.36 0.06
CA ALA A 37 -10.05 7.69 -1.22
C ALA A 37 -11.00 6.49 -1.11
N PRO A 38 -10.93 5.60 -0.09
CA PRO A 38 -11.93 4.55 0.08
C PRO A 38 -13.34 5.12 0.19
N TRP A 39 -13.50 6.23 0.93
CA TRP A 39 -14.77 6.95 1.02
C TRP A 39 -15.20 7.51 -0.35
N LEU A 40 -14.32 8.15 -1.10
CA LEU A 40 -14.62 8.68 -2.44
C LEU A 40 -14.99 7.58 -3.44
N TYR A 41 -14.30 6.44 -3.43
CA TYR A 41 -14.61 5.33 -4.33
C TYR A 41 -15.88 4.58 -3.92
N LYS A 42 -16.25 4.60 -2.63
CA LYS A 42 -17.51 4.00 -2.14
C LYS A 42 -18.74 4.79 -2.59
N TYR A 43 -18.67 6.12 -2.56
CA TYR A 43 -19.85 6.97 -2.78
C TYR A 43 -19.92 7.63 -4.16
N PHE A 44 -18.82 7.65 -4.92
CA PHE A 44 -18.77 8.32 -6.22
C PHE A 44 -18.22 7.43 -7.34
N ASN A 45 -18.50 7.81 -8.58
CA ASN A 45 -18.01 7.12 -9.78
C ASN A 45 -16.47 7.12 -9.82
N LYS A 46 -15.86 5.98 -10.17
CA LYS A 46 -14.40 5.77 -10.33
C LYS A 46 -13.68 6.90 -11.07
N ASN A 47 -14.25 7.42 -12.16
CA ASN A 47 -13.64 8.51 -12.92
C ASN A 47 -13.63 9.82 -12.11
N PHE A 48 -14.76 10.19 -11.51
CA PHE A 48 -14.86 11.38 -10.66
C PHE A 48 -13.93 11.26 -9.45
N SER A 49 -13.97 10.13 -8.73
CA SER A 49 -13.12 9.88 -7.56
C SER A 49 -11.64 9.99 -7.90
N ARG A 50 -11.21 9.51 -9.08
CA ARG A 50 -9.84 9.64 -9.56
C ARG A 50 -9.42 11.10 -9.79
N TYR A 51 -10.23 11.88 -10.52
CA TYR A 51 -9.90 13.29 -10.79
C TYR A 51 -9.97 14.14 -9.53
N PHE A 52 -11.01 13.95 -8.72
CA PHE A 52 -11.19 14.67 -7.46
C PHE A 52 -10.07 14.35 -6.47
N TYR A 53 -9.67 13.08 -6.36
CA TYR A 53 -8.54 12.71 -5.51
C TYR A 53 -7.21 13.31 -6.00
N LYS A 54 -6.94 13.35 -7.31
CA LYS A 54 -5.78 14.07 -7.86
C LYS A 54 -5.80 15.56 -7.52
N PHE A 55 -6.97 16.18 -7.61
CA PHE A 55 -7.17 17.57 -7.23
C PHE A 55 -6.92 17.79 -5.73
N LEU A 56 -7.43 16.91 -4.88
CA LEU A 56 -7.16 16.93 -3.44
C LEU A 56 -5.66 16.80 -3.15
N LEU A 57 -4.96 15.85 -3.79
CA LEU A 57 -3.51 15.72 -3.66
C LEU A 57 -2.76 16.98 -4.08
N ALA A 58 -3.20 17.66 -5.14
CA ALA A 58 -2.62 18.92 -5.57
C ALA A 58 -2.80 20.02 -4.52
N ILE A 59 -3.99 20.14 -3.92
CA ILE A 59 -4.24 21.07 -2.80
C ILE A 59 -3.40 20.70 -1.57
N MET A 60 -3.25 19.41 -1.34
CA MET A 60 -2.48 18.86 -0.23
C MET A 60 -0.97 18.92 -0.45
N HIS A 61 -0.49 19.35 -1.62
CA HIS A 61 0.93 19.46 -1.89
C HIS A 61 1.58 20.53 -1.00
N PRO A 62 2.75 20.27 -0.38
CA PRO A 62 3.40 21.19 0.55
C PRO A 62 3.63 22.59 -0.04
N TYR A 63 4.04 22.69 -1.31
CA TYR A 63 4.19 23.98 -1.99
C TYR A 63 2.87 24.72 -2.19
N PHE A 64 1.77 24.03 -2.50
CA PHE A 64 0.47 24.69 -2.67
C PHE A 64 -0.06 25.20 -1.32
N ARG A 65 0.11 24.43 -0.23
CA ARG A 65 -0.19 24.89 1.13
C ARG A 65 0.60 26.14 1.49
N LEU A 66 1.89 26.19 1.14
CA LEU A 66 2.74 27.35 1.37
C LEU A 66 2.23 28.59 0.62
N ILE A 67 1.80 28.43 -0.64
CA ILE A 67 1.21 29.51 -1.44
C ILE A 67 -0.08 30.04 -0.78
N ILE A 68 -0.99 29.14 -0.37
CA ILE A 68 -2.23 29.53 0.32
C ILE A 68 -1.89 30.32 1.59
N VAL A 69 -0.92 29.86 2.37
CA VAL A 69 -0.56 30.49 3.65
C VAL A 69 0.06 31.86 3.44
N VAL A 70 0.95 32.01 2.46
CA VAL A 70 1.48 33.33 2.07
C VAL A 70 0.33 34.26 1.67
N PHE A 71 -0.61 33.79 0.86
CA PHE A 71 -1.77 34.57 0.43
C PHE A 71 -2.67 34.98 1.62
N LEU A 72 -2.91 34.07 2.56
CA LEU A 72 -3.67 34.35 3.79
C LEU A 72 -2.96 35.37 4.69
N ILE A 73 -1.64 35.29 4.82
CA ILE A 73 -0.85 36.28 5.57
C ILE A 73 -0.97 37.67 4.92
N ILE A 74 -0.89 37.75 3.58
CA ILE A 74 -1.07 39.01 2.86
C ILE A 74 -2.45 39.61 3.15
N ILE A 75 -3.52 38.80 3.10
CA ILE A 75 -4.89 39.26 3.39
C ILE A 75 -5.04 39.73 4.84
N ILE A 76 -4.57 38.94 5.81
CA ILE A 76 -4.67 39.27 7.24
C ILE A 76 -3.98 40.61 7.52
N ASN A 77 -2.77 40.81 7.00
CA ASN A 77 -2.04 42.04 7.23
C ASN A 77 -2.60 43.24 6.43
N TYR A 78 -3.11 43.02 5.21
CA TYR A 78 -3.74 44.07 4.40
C TYR A 78 -4.97 44.69 5.08
N GLN A 79 -5.72 43.89 5.85
CA GLN A 79 -6.91 44.36 6.58
C GLN A 79 -6.60 44.90 8.00
N GLY A 80 -5.33 45.10 8.35
CA GLY A 80 -4.94 45.55 9.70
C GLY A 80 -5.11 44.47 10.78
N GLY A 81 -5.13 43.19 10.38
CA GLY A 81 -5.21 42.06 11.30
C GLY A 81 -4.00 41.97 12.24
N ASN A 82 -4.23 41.42 13.43
CA ASN A 82 -3.19 41.27 14.44
C ASN A 82 -2.10 40.27 13.96
N TRP A 83 -0.84 40.70 14.03
CA TRP A 83 0.34 39.90 13.67
C TRP A 83 0.41 38.53 14.38
N ILE A 84 -0.22 38.40 15.56
CA ILE A 84 -0.34 37.14 16.30
C ILE A 84 -1.10 36.08 15.47
N TYR A 85 -2.14 36.45 14.72
CA TYR A 85 -2.86 35.51 13.87
C TYR A 85 -2.01 35.00 12.71
N SER A 86 -1.20 35.89 12.12
CA SER A 86 -0.23 35.52 11.09
C SER A 86 0.82 34.54 11.63
N LEU A 87 1.31 34.77 12.85
CA LEU A 87 2.28 33.89 13.51
C LEU A 87 1.70 32.50 13.80
N ILE A 88 0.49 32.42 14.34
CA ILE A 88 -0.20 31.15 14.62
C ILE A 88 -0.41 30.37 13.31
N LEU A 89 -0.82 31.05 12.23
CA LEU A 89 -1.02 30.42 10.92
C LEU A 89 0.29 29.84 10.37
N VAL A 90 1.40 30.56 10.48
CA VAL A 90 2.72 30.10 10.06
C VAL A 90 3.16 28.87 10.87
N LEU A 91 2.99 28.89 12.21
CA LEU A 91 3.37 27.78 13.08
C LEU A 91 2.56 26.51 12.80
N VAL A 92 1.24 26.63 12.63
CA VAL A 92 0.38 25.50 12.23
C VAL A 92 0.82 24.95 10.88
N THR A 93 1.11 25.81 9.91
CA THR A 93 1.55 25.38 8.57
C THR A 93 2.91 24.67 8.62
N LEU A 94 3.87 25.22 9.35
CA LEU A 94 5.20 24.61 9.54
C LEU A 94 5.10 23.25 10.22
N SER A 95 4.23 23.10 11.23
CA SER A 95 3.99 21.81 11.88
C SER A 95 3.44 20.75 10.91
N LEU A 96 2.67 21.18 9.91
CA LEU A 96 2.11 20.32 8.86
C LEU A 96 3.07 20.06 7.68
N LEU A 97 4.21 20.77 7.63
CA LEU A 97 5.29 20.55 6.66
C LEU A 97 6.33 19.55 7.18
N ILE A 98 6.32 19.23 8.48
CA ILE A 98 7.13 18.16 9.05
C ILE A 98 6.66 16.85 8.41
N ARG A 99 7.50 16.32 7.51
CA ARG A 99 7.20 15.18 6.66
C ARG A 99 6.76 13.97 7.49
N PRO A 100 5.58 13.36 7.21
CA PRO A 100 5.47 11.93 7.38
C PRO A 100 6.41 11.28 6.36
N GLU A 101 7.22 10.34 6.84
CA GLU A 101 8.12 9.53 6.02
C GLU A 101 7.38 8.94 4.82
N ARG A 102 7.96 9.13 3.62
CA ARG A 102 7.58 8.55 2.31
C ARG A 102 6.10 8.13 2.19
N TYR A 103 5.26 9.06 1.74
CA TYR A 103 3.88 8.79 1.32
C TYR A 103 3.79 7.56 0.40
N GLU A 104 3.11 6.54 0.89
CA GLU A 104 2.58 5.44 0.09
C GLU A 104 1.66 6.00 -0.98
N ARG A 105 1.95 5.70 -2.25
CA ARG A 105 1.07 6.09 -3.37
C ARG A 105 -0.25 5.35 -3.22
N PHE A 106 -1.34 6.11 -3.22
CA PHE A 106 -2.69 5.57 -3.26
C PHE A 106 -2.87 4.62 -4.44
N LEU A 107 -3.36 3.41 -4.14
CA LEU A 107 -3.55 2.37 -5.13
C LEU A 107 -4.89 2.54 -5.86
N PRO A 108 -4.95 2.27 -7.17
CA PRO A 108 -6.21 2.15 -7.89
C PRO A 108 -7.08 1.02 -7.31
N VAL A 109 -8.40 1.11 -7.56
CA VAL A 109 -9.37 0.04 -7.29
C VAL A 109 -8.84 -1.28 -7.85
N SER A 110 -8.78 -2.32 -7.00
CA SER A 110 -8.31 -3.66 -7.36
C SER A 110 -9.02 -4.21 -8.60
N GLU A 111 -8.26 -4.71 -9.55
CA GLU A 111 -8.82 -5.40 -10.74
C GLU A 111 -9.19 -6.85 -10.42
N PHE A 112 -8.46 -7.44 -9.48
CA PHE A 112 -8.75 -8.74 -8.91
C PHE A 112 -8.70 -8.62 -7.39
N SER A 113 -9.68 -9.20 -6.70
CA SER A 113 -9.67 -9.34 -5.26
C SER A 113 -10.31 -10.68 -4.92
N ASP A 114 -9.67 -11.39 -4.00
CA ASP A 114 -10.10 -12.70 -3.54
C ASP A 114 -9.97 -12.77 -2.02
N SER A 115 -11.09 -13.06 -1.37
CA SER A 115 -11.20 -13.35 0.06
C SER A 115 -11.23 -14.86 0.32
N PHE A 116 -10.80 -15.66 -0.67
CA PHE A 116 -10.71 -17.11 -0.60
C PHE A 116 -12.04 -17.79 -0.27
N ASN A 117 -13.13 -17.19 -0.76
CA ASN A 117 -14.46 -17.80 -0.64
C ASN A 117 -14.53 -19.11 -1.44
N ASP A 118 -13.91 -19.12 -2.62
CA ASP A 118 -13.57 -20.27 -3.44
C ASP A 118 -12.08 -20.18 -3.87
N LEU A 119 -11.56 -21.26 -4.48
CA LEU A 119 -10.19 -21.29 -5.03
C LEU A 119 -10.20 -21.43 -6.55
N ASP A 120 -11.32 -21.09 -7.21
CA ASP A 120 -11.49 -21.30 -8.65
C ASP A 120 -10.63 -20.36 -9.48
N SER A 121 -10.13 -19.27 -8.89
CA SER A 121 -9.16 -18.36 -9.51
C SER A 121 -7.71 -18.84 -9.41
N TRP A 122 -7.46 -19.92 -8.66
CA TRP A 122 -6.12 -20.41 -8.36
C TRP A 122 -5.86 -21.76 -9.04
N GLU A 123 -4.61 -21.94 -9.44
CA GLU A 123 -4.04 -23.22 -9.83
C GLU A 123 -3.14 -23.70 -8.69
N ARG A 124 -3.48 -24.86 -8.14
CA ARG A 124 -2.65 -25.53 -7.14
C ARG A 124 -1.51 -26.26 -7.82
N LYS A 125 -0.30 -25.74 -7.62
CA LYS A 125 0.94 -26.36 -8.11
C LYS A 125 1.45 -27.43 -7.14
N SER A 126 1.32 -27.19 -5.84
CA SER A 126 1.74 -28.11 -4.78
C SER A 126 1.00 -27.86 -3.47
N GLY A 127 1.17 -28.80 -2.52
CA GLY A 127 0.56 -28.77 -1.19
C GLY A 127 -0.95 -28.96 -1.20
N ASN A 128 -1.58 -28.69 -0.05
CA ASN A 128 -3.03 -28.77 0.09
C ASN A 128 -3.52 -27.57 0.90
N PRO A 129 -3.67 -26.40 0.25
CA PRO A 129 -4.20 -25.22 0.91
C PRO A 129 -5.65 -25.46 1.34
N VAL A 130 -6.00 -24.99 2.52
CA VAL A 130 -7.31 -25.23 3.14
C VAL A 130 -7.89 -23.89 3.57
N LYS A 131 -9.18 -23.69 3.29
CA LYS A 131 -9.92 -22.54 3.80
C LYS A 131 -10.19 -22.71 5.30
N GLU A 132 -9.86 -21.71 6.11
CA GLU A 132 -10.31 -21.66 7.50
C GLU A 132 -11.52 -20.75 7.63
N SER A 133 -12.63 -21.31 8.12
CA SER A 133 -13.90 -20.57 8.14
C SER A 133 -14.00 -19.59 9.32
N ASP A 134 -13.26 -19.87 10.39
CA ASP A 134 -13.36 -19.16 11.68
C ASP A 134 -12.14 -18.28 11.98
N PHE A 135 -11.21 -18.15 11.03
CA PHE A 135 -10.00 -17.33 11.12
C PHE A 135 -9.90 -16.40 9.91
N GLY A 136 -9.16 -15.28 10.04
CA GLY A 136 -9.04 -14.25 9.00
C GLY A 136 -9.30 -12.83 9.49
N LYS A 137 -9.14 -11.85 8.60
CA LYS A 137 -9.27 -10.42 8.90
C LYS A 137 -9.91 -9.66 7.71
N PRO A 138 -11.21 -9.86 7.40
CA PRO A 138 -12.19 -10.69 8.09
C PRO A 138 -12.19 -12.15 7.61
N ALA A 139 -12.64 -13.08 8.46
CA ALA A 139 -12.83 -14.48 8.05
C ALA A 139 -13.75 -14.62 6.82
N PRO A 140 -13.54 -15.63 5.96
CA PRO A 140 -12.56 -16.71 6.06
C PRO A 140 -11.18 -16.36 5.51
N ASP A 141 -10.15 -17.12 5.89
CA ASP A 141 -8.82 -17.03 5.28
C ASP A 141 -8.43 -18.29 4.50
N LEU A 142 -7.24 -18.25 3.90
CA LEU A 142 -6.58 -19.39 3.31
C LEU A 142 -5.35 -19.81 4.10
N ILE A 143 -5.36 -21.04 4.62
CA ILE A 143 -4.18 -21.67 5.21
C ILE A 143 -3.38 -22.37 4.12
N LEU A 144 -2.15 -21.93 3.92
CA LEU A 144 -1.10 -22.65 3.22
C LEU A 144 -0.45 -23.64 4.20
N LYS A 145 -0.98 -24.86 4.28
CA LYS A 145 -0.52 -25.87 5.24
C LYS A 145 0.87 -26.40 4.89
N TYR A 146 1.69 -26.56 5.91
CA TYR A 146 2.92 -27.33 5.90
C TYR A 146 2.63 -28.80 6.22
N THR A 147 3.06 -29.69 5.34
CA THR A 147 2.72 -31.13 5.46
C THR A 147 3.80 -31.94 6.16
N GLY A 148 4.96 -31.36 6.51
CA GLY A 148 6.05 -32.02 7.25
C GLY A 148 6.80 -33.14 6.50
N SER A 149 6.10 -33.90 5.65
CA SER A 149 6.58 -35.09 4.96
C SER A 149 6.69 -34.95 3.45
N ASP A 150 6.14 -33.89 2.87
CA ASP A 150 6.23 -33.61 1.44
C ASP A 150 7.14 -32.39 1.23
N PRO A 151 8.23 -32.47 0.44
CA PRO A 151 9.02 -31.29 0.07
C PRO A 151 8.20 -30.24 -0.71
N LYS A 152 6.98 -30.60 -1.14
CA LYS A 152 6.07 -29.75 -1.89
C LYS A 152 5.15 -28.96 -0.96
N ASN A 153 5.67 -27.85 -0.45
CA ASN A 153 4.89 -26.87 0.28
C ASN A 153 3.75 -26.29 -0.56
N SER A 154 2.78 -25.63 0.07
CA SER A 154 1.60 -25.11 -0.63
C SER A 154 1.99 -23.98 -1.56
N CYS A 155 1.81 -24.18 -2.87
CA CYS A 155 2.07 -23.19 -3.91
C CYS A 155 0.82 -23.03 -4.78
N LEU A 156 0.34 -21.80 -4.84
CA LEU A 156 -0.81 -21.42 -5.65
C LEU A 156 -0.39 -20.34 -6.65
N ILE A 157 -0.75 -20.55 -7.92
CA ILE A 157 -0.54 -19.60 -9.01
C ILE A 157 -1.89 -19.08 -9.45
N ASN A 158 -2.04 -17.77 -9.57
CA ASN A 158 -3.30 -17.18 -10.03
C ASN A 158 -3.49 -17.45 -11.54
N LYS A 159 -4.68 -17.90 -11.94
CA LYS A 159 -5.00 -18.24 -13.34
C LYS A 159 -5.38 -17.03 -14.17
N GLN A 160 -5.92 -15.99 -13.54
CA GLN A 160 -6.54 -14.84 -14.19
C GLN A 160 -5.55 -13.70 -14.44
N ILE A 161 -4.52 -13.57 -13.59
CA ILE A 161 -3.55 -12.47 -13.69
C ILE A 161 -2.37 -12.86 -14.59
N ASN A 162 -2.13 -12.06 -15.63
CA ASN A 162 -1.07 -12.26 -16.64
C ASN A 162 -0.40 -10.93 -17.01
N GLU A 163 0.22 -10.27 -16.04
CA GLU A 163 0.70 -8.89 -16.20
C GLU A 163 2.19 -8.75 -15.82
N TYR A 164 2.88 -7.81 -16.49
CA TYR A 164 4.30 -7.50 -16.21
C TYR A 164 4.49 -6.31 -15.27
N ASN A 165 3.40 -5.63 -14.90
CA ASN A 165 3.43 -4.46 -14.07
C ASN A 165 2.14 -4.39 -13.25
N GLY A 166 2.29 -4.18 -11.95
CA GLY A 166 1.16 -4.25 -11.05
C GLY A 166 1.54 -4.06 -9.59
N VAL A 167 0.50 -4.15 -8.78
CA VAL A 167 0.61 -4.15 -7.33
C VAL A 167 -0.14 -5.36 -6.81
N ILE A 168 0.57 -6.20 -6.06
CA ILE A 168 -0.01 -7.31 -5.31
C ILE A 168 -0.10 -6.87 -3.86
N GLU A 169 -1.25 -7.08 -3.23
CA GLU A 169 -1.42 -6.90 -1.79
C GLU A 169 -2.17 -8.08 -1.18
N CYS A 170 -1.82 -8.43 0.05
CA CYS A 170 -2.56 -9.39 0.85
C CYS A 170 -2.30 -9.14 2.33
N ASP A 171 -3.24 -9.56 3.16
CA ASP A 171 -2.99 -9.75 4.58
C ASP A 171 -2.40 -11.14 4.80
N PHE A 172 -1.47 -11.26 5.72
CA PHE A 172 -0.86 -12.54 6.05
C PHE A 172 -0.55 -12.64 7.55
N TYR A 173 -0.54 -13.87 8.04
CA TYR A 173 -0.22 -14.20 9.42
C TYR A 173 0.70 -15.41 9.44
N LEU A 174 1.84 -15.27 10.14
CA LEU A 174 2.89 -16.28 10.20
C LEU A 174 2.82 -17.04 11.51
N GLU A 175 2.70 -18.37 11.43
CA GLU A 175 2.98 -19.24 12.57
C GLU A 175 4.50 -19.23 12.90
N PRO A 176 4.90 -19.68 14.10
CA PRO A 176 6.32 -19.78 14.45
C PRO A 176 7.12 -20.57 13.42
N ASN A 177 8.24 -19.99 12.98
CA ASN A 177 9.12 -20.54 11.94
C ASN A 177 8.46 -20.66 10.55
N ALA A 178 7.37 -19.95 10.29
CA ALA A 178 6.77 -19.88 8.97
C ALA A 178 7.50 -18.91 8.03
N VAL A 179 7.36 -19.19 6.74
CA VAL A 179 7.89 -18.39 5.65
C VAL A 179 6.78 -18.22 4.62
N PHE A 180 6.48 -16.97 4.29
CA PHE A 180 5.51 -16.61 3.27
C PHE A 180 6.20 -15.93 2.09
N ASN A 181 5.85 -16.34 0.88
CA ASN A 181 6.40 -15.79 -0.34
C ASN A 181 5.28 -15.34 -1.26
N ILE A 182 5.36 -14.09 -1.72
CA ILE A 182 4.53 -13.58 -2.83
C ILE A 182 5.33 -13.73 -4.12
N ILE A 183 4.79 -14.48 -5.05
CA ILE A 183 5.37 -14.72 -6.36
C ILE A 183 4.93 -13.61 -7.33
N PHE A 184 5.90 -13.02 -8.03
CA PHE A 184 5.67 -12.06 -9.12
C PHE A 184 6.65 -12.29 -10.27
N LEU A 185 6.29 -11.80 -11.46
CA LEU A 185 7.07 -11.98 -12.71
C LEU A 185 7.49 -13.44 -12.95
N GLY A 186 6.63 -14.38 -12.58
CA GLY A 186 6.90 -15.81 -12.62
C GLY A 186 6.76 -16.42 -14.00
N ASN A 187 7.62 -17.39 -14.31
CA ASN A 187 7.48 -18.27 -15.45
C ASN A 187 7.11 -19.67 -14.97
N LYS A 188 5.93 -20.12 -15.36
CA LYS A 188 5.40 -21.43 -14.95
C LYS A 188 6.13 -22.58 -15.64
N ASP A 189 6.59 -22.39 -16.87
CA ASP A 189 7.10 -23.47 -17.73
C ASP A 189 8.48 -23.95 -17.29
N ASN A 190 9.38 -23.02 -16.97
CA ASN A 190 10.72 -23.33 -16.45
C ASN A 190 10.86 -23.10 -14.93
N GLU A 191 9.74 -22.81 -14.27
CA GLU A 191 9.65 -22.55 -12.84
C GLU A 191 10.65 -21.53 -12.31
N ARG A 192 10.86 -20.44 -13.05
CA ARG A 192 11.68 -19.31 -12.62
C ARG A 192 10.82 -18.21 -12.02
N TRP A 193 11.17 -17.72 -10.82
CA TRP A 193 10.29 -16.82 -10.07
C TRP A 193 11.08 -15.73 -9.34
N TYR A 194 10.53 -14.52 -9.30
CA TYR A 194 10.83 -13.59 -8.22
C TYR A 194 9.85 -13.82 -7.07
N MET A 195 10.36 -13.73 -5.84
CA MET A 195 9.54 -13.83 -4.65
C MET A 195 9.87 -12.73 -3.66
N ALA A 196 8.84 -12.11 -3.10
CA ALA A 196 8.95 -11.28 -1.90
C ALA A 196 8.70 -12.20 -0.70
N ARG A 197 9.75 -12.49 0.06
CA ARG A 197 9.76 -13.36 1.23
C ARG A 197 9.54 -12.55 2.50
N PHE A 198 8.61 -13.01 3.32
CA PHE A 198 8.41 -12.59 4.70
C PHE A 198 8.76 -13.79 5.60
N ASP A 199 9.73 -13.60 6.49
CA ASP A 199 10.33 -14.69 7.25
C ASP A 199 10.18 -14.45 8.75
N SER A 200 9.72 -15.48 9.47
CA SER A 200 9.58 -15.45 10.92
C SER A 200 10.62 -16.31 11.65
N ARG A 201 11.47 -17.02 10.91
CA ARG A 201 12.56 -17.83 11.49
C ARG A 201 13.65 -16.93 12.03
N ILE A 202 14.18 -17.29 13.19
CA ILE A 202 15.24 -16.53 13.87
C ILE A 202 16.45 -16.37 12.94
N SER A 203 16.99 -15.15 12.88
CA SER A 203 18.17 -14.78 12.07
C SER A 203 17.97 -14.78 10.56
N GLU A 204 16.74 -15.01 10.08
CA GLU A 204 16.39 -14.86 8.67
C GLU A 204 15.72 -13.51 8.44
N SER A 205 15.91 -12.95 7.25
CA SER A 205 15.42 -11.62 6.91
C SER A 205 14.33 -11.68 5.84
N ASP A 206 13.39 -10.75 5.92
CA ASP A 206 12.50 -10.40 4.82
C ASP A 206 13.31 -9.90 3.61
N GLY A 207 12.78 -10.10 2.41
CA GLY A 207 13.39 -9.54 1.21
C GLY A 207 13.03 -10.25 -0.06
N PHE A 208 13.83 -10.03 -1.09
CA PHE A 208 13.65 -10.66 -2.39
C PHE A 208 14.51 -11.90 -2.56
N LEU A 209 13.87 -12.92 -3.12
CA LEU A 209 14.49 -14.15 -3.57
C LEU A 209 14.27 -14.34 -5.06
N ILE A 210 15.18 -15.10 -5.65
CA ILE A 210 15.02 -15.63 -6.99
C ILE A 210 15.08 -17.15 -6.91
N LYS A 211 14.07 -17.80 -7.47
CA LYS A 211 14.15 -19.21 -7.84
C LYS A 211 14.57 -19.28 -9.29
N ASP A 212 15.78 -19.78 -9.53
CA ASP A 212 16.31 -20.08 -10.86
C ASP A 212 15.76 -21.43 -11.39
N GLU A 213 15.97 -21.67 -12.69
CA GLU A 213 15.53 -22.89 -13.36
C GLU A 213 16.29 -24.13 -12.84
N GLY A 214 15.61 -25.28 -12.81
CA GLY A 214 16.19 -26.58 -12.45
C GLY A 214 15.53 -27.27 -11.25
N MET A 215 15.98 -28.49 -10.95
CA MET A 215 15.51 -29.28 -9.79
C MET A 215 16.40 -29.09 -8.56
N GLY A 216 15.79 -29.07 -7.36
CA GLY A 216 16.49 -29.10 -6.07
C GLY A 216 16.50 -27.79 -5.26
N GLN A 217 17.04 -27.86 -4.04
CA GLN A 217 17.13 -26.74 -3.08
C GLN A 217 18.20 -25.69 -3.45
N GLN A 218 19.11 -26.00 -4.38
CA GLN A 218 20.20 -25.08 -4.75
C GLN A 218 19.81 -23.99 -5.74
N ASN A 219 18.57 -24.01 -6.25
CA ASN A 219 18.12 -23.05 -7.24
C ASN A 219 17.47 -21.82 -6.61
N TRP A 220 17.58 -21.67 -5.29
CA TRP A 220 17.07 -20.53 -4.54
C TRP A 220 18.24 -19.65 -4.13
N ARG A 221 18.16 -18.36 -4.45
CA ARG A 221 19.18 -17.40 -4.01
C ARG A 221 18.56 -16.16 -3.41
N PHE A 222 19.17 -15.71 -2.32
CA PHE A 222 18.96 -14.39 -1.77
C PHE A 222 19.39 -13.35 -2.80
N PHE A 223 18.53 -12.38 -3.05
CA PHE A 223 18.79 -11.34 -4.04
C PHE A 223 18.99 -9.98 -3.37
N GLN A 224 17.98 -9.51 -2.63
CA GLN A 224 18.07 -8.23 -1.92
C GLN A 224 17.27 -8.33 -0.61
N MET A 225 17.98 -8.33 0.51
CA MET A 225 17.40 -8.52 1.84
C MET A 225 17.21 -7.17 2.55
N SER A 226 16.17 -7.06 3.38
CA SER A 226 15.85 -5.81 4.10
C SER A 226 16.64 -5.65 5.41
N GLY A 227 17.15 -6.75 5.98
CA GLY A 227 17.67 -6.80 7.34
C GLY A 227 16.58 -6.80 8.43
N THR A 228 15.30 -6.79 8.05
CA THR A 228 14.16 -6.90 8.98
C THR A 228 13.64 -8.32 9.01
N GLN A 229 12.92 -8.67 10.07
CA GLN A 229 12.22 -9.94 10.24
C GLN A 229 10.73 -9.66 10.42
N THR A 230 9.87 -10.62 10.09
CA THR A 230 8.42 -10.54 10.35
C THR A 230 8.07 -11.18 11.68
N SER A 231 7.23 -10.51 12.48
CA SER A 231 6.76 -11.05 13.75
C SER A 231 5.84 -12.25 13.52
N ILE A 232 5.90 -13.18 14.47
CA ILE A 232 5.01 -14.33 14.53
C ILE A 232 3.68 -13.93 15.16
N LYS A 233 2.63 -14.66 14.80
CA LYS A 233 1.32 -14.58 15.44
C LYS A 233 0.63 -13.22 15.38
N GLU A 234 0.94 -12.44 14.35
CA GLU A 234 0.37 -11.12 14.09
C GLU A 234 -0.04 -11.00 12.61
N TRP A 235 -1.13 -10.27 12.37
CA TRP A 235 -1.59 -9.96 11.01
C TRP A 235 -0.83 -8.76 10.46
N HIS A 236 -0.18 -8.97 9.32
CA HIS A 236 0.55 -7.94 8.58
C HIS A 236 -0.07 -7.73 7.19
N ARG A 237 0.10 -6.52 6.65
CA ARG A 237 -0.23 -6.23 5.24
C ARG A 237 1.03 -6.25 4.40
N ALA A 238 1.11 -7.18 3.45
CA ALA A 238 2.15 -7.18 2.43
C ALA A 238 1.71 -6.36 1.22
N ARG A 239 2.67 -5.66 0.61
CA ARG A 239 2.48 -5.03 -0.71
C ARG A 239 3.75 -5.17 -1.55
N VAL A 240 3.58 -5.64 -2.79
CA VAL A 240 4.65 -5.71 -3.79
C VAL A 240 4.24 -4.87 -4.98
N VAL A 241 5.02 -3.83 -5.29
CA VAL A 241 4.83 -2.97 -6.47
C VAL A 241 5.92 -3.30 -7.46
N PHE A 242 5.59 -3.70 -8.68
CA PHE A 242 6.58 -4.03 -9.70
C PHE A 242 6.21 -3.45 -11.06
N ASN A 243 7.22 -3.02 -11.80
CA ASN A 243 7.13 -2.69 -13.21
C ASN A 243 8.46 -3.02 -13.92
N SER A 244 8.61 -2.59 -15.18
CA SER A 244 9.84 -2.84 -15.95
C SER A 244 11.08 -2.13 -15.42
N GLU A 245 10.92 -1.13 -14.54
CA GLU A 245 12.02 -0.30 -14.05
C GLU A 245 12.40 -0.62 -12.62
N LYS A 246 11.41 -0.88 -11.75
CA LYS A 246 11.62 -1.02 -10.30
C LYS A 246 10.64 -2.00 -9.68
N VAL A 247 11.11 -2.58 -8.58
CA VAL A 247 10.31 -3.42 -7.70
C VAL A 247 10.49 -2.93 -6.27
N PHE A 248 9.38 -2.84 -5.54
CA PHE A 248 9.32 -2.40 -4.15
C PHE A 248 8.53 -3.40 -3.32
N MET A 249 9.02 -3.69 -2.13
CA MET A 249 8.36 -4.54 -1.14
C MET A 249 8.08 -3.74 0.12
N TYR A 250 6.83 -3.81 0.58
CA TYR A 250 6.36 -3.14 1.78
C TYR A 250 5.72 -4.14 2.75
N LYS A 251 5.83 -3.81 4.04
CA LYS A 251 5.12 -4.48 5.14
C LYS A 251 4.50 -3.40 6.03
N ASP A 252 3.21 -3.51 6.30
CA ASP A 252 2.44 -2.53 7.11
C ASP A 252 2.61 -1.08 6.63
N GLY A 253 2.82 -0.95 5.32
CA GLY A 253 3.05 0.29 4.60
C GLY A 253 4.44 0.90 4.74
N GLN A 254 5.35 0.27 5.48
CA GLN A 254 6.76 0.61 5.48
C GLN A 254 7.47 -0.06 4.31
N LEU A 255 8.24 0.72 3.54
CA LEU A 255 9.13 0.17 2.51
C LEU A 255 10.24 -0.63 3.19
N LEU A 256 10.35 -1.92 2.85
CA LEU A 256 11.40 -2.80 3.37
C LEU A 256 12.61 -2.82 2.44
N VAL A 257 12.38 -3.04 1.15
CA VAL A 257 13.46 -3.23 0.17
C VAL A 257 12.99 -2.91 -1.24
N GLU A 258 13.91 -2.44 -2.09
CA GLU A 258 13.66 -2.15 -3.50
C GLU A 258 14.84 -2.59 -4.37
N PHE A 259 14.59 -2.84 -5.66
CA PHE A 259 15.63 -3.03 -6.67
C PHE A 259 15.16 -2.53 -8.04
N GLU A 260 16.12 -2.34 -8.93
CA GLU A 260 15.89 -1.80 -10.28
C GLU A 260 16.08 -2.87 -11.35
N LYS A 261 15.41 -2.66 -12.49
CA LYS A 261 15.52 -3.43 -13.73
C LYS A 261 15.33 -4.94 -13.51
N PRO A 262 14.15 -5.39 -13.03
CA PRO A 262 13.86 -6.82 -12.92
C PRO A 262 13.95 -7.51 -14.28
N ASP A 263 14.55 -8.69 -14.30
CA ASP A 263 14.45 -9.57 -15.45
C ASP A 263 12.99 -10.02 -15.63
N LYS A 264 12.52 -10.08 -16.87
CA LYS A 264 11.16 -10.55 -17.15
C LYS A 264 11.18 -12.06 -17.35
N PHE A 265 11.17 -12.83 -16.25
CA PHE A 265 11.10 -14.30 -16.37
C PHE A 265 9.76 -14.72 -16.97
N GLY A 266 8.67 -14.17 -16.48
CA GLY A 266 7.31 -14.35 -17.02
C GLY A 266 6.33 -13.33 -16.45
N ASN A 267 5.04 -13.64 -16.53
CA ASN A 267 3.92 -12.76 -16.13
C ASN A 267 2.97 -13.40 -15.10
N LYS A 268 3.37 -14.52 -14.50
CA LYS A 268 2.56 -15.23 -13.50
C LYS A 268 2.79 -14.68 -12.10
N MET A 269 1.75 -14.81 -11.28
CA MET A 269 1.74 -14.36 -9.89
C MET A 269 1.15 -15.44 -9.01
N GLY A 270 1.51 -15.44 -7.74
CA GLY A 270 1.10 -16.50 -6.84
C GLY A 270 1.51 -16.28 -5.40
N ILE A 271 1.25 -17.29 -4.60
CA ILE A 271 1.64 -17.35 -3.19
C ILE A 271 2.22 -18.72 -2.87
N PHE A 272 3.15 -18.76 -1.91
CA PHE A 272 3.90 -19.95 -1.56
C PHE A 272 4.35 -19.92 -0.09
N ASN A 273 4.27 -21.05 0.61
CA ASN A 273 4.90 -21.20 1.94
C ASN A 273 6.03 -22.25 1.90
N GLU A 274 6.89 -22.34 2.93
CA GLU A 274 8.03 -23.28 2.91
C GLU A 274 8.17 -24.27 4.07
N VAL A 275 7.87 -23.87 5.29
CA VAL A 275 8.39 -24.59 6.49
C VAL A 275 7.40 -24.70 7.63
N ALA A 276 6.39 -23.84 7.67
CA ALA A 276 5.27 -23.92 8.61
C ALA A 276 4.03 -23.29 7.98
N ASP A 277 2.91 -23.39 8.69
CA ASP A 277 1.61 -22.89 8.25
C ASP A 277 1.64 -21.36 8.09
N VAL A 278 0.99 -20.90 7.02
CA VAL A 278 0.80 -19.48 6.74
C VAL A 278 -0.65 -19.24 6.44
N HIS A 279 -1.19 -18.20 7.04
CA HIS A 279 -2.54 -17.71 6.83
C HIS A 279 -2.49 -16.52 5.87
N VAL A 280 -3.35 -16.50 4.86
CA VAL A 280 -3.40 -15.44 3.84
C VAL A 280 -4.84 -15.01 3.63
N ASP A 281 -5.06 -13.70 3.55
CA ASP A 281 -6.38 -13.10 3.38
C ASP A 281 -6.32 -11.84 2.49
N ASN A 282 -7.47 -11.38 2.00
CA ASN A 282 -7.65 -10.16 1.20
C ASN A 282 -6.63 -10.00 0.08
N PHE A 283 -6.35 -11.08 -0.65
CA PHE A 283 -5.44 -11.04 -1.78
C PHE A 283 -6.06 -10.14 -2.86
N SER A 284 -5.25 -9.24 -3.39
CA SER A 284 -5.70 -8.33 -4.43
C SER A 284 -4.57 -8.00 -5.37
N PHE A 285 -4.96 -7.73 -6.61
CA PHE A 285 -4.07 -7.26 -7.64
C PHE A 285 -4.66 -6.03 -8.32
N THR A 286 -3.80 -5.05 -8.53
CA THR A 286 -4.12 -3.83 -9.26
C THR A 286 -3.09 -3.63 -10.36
N LYS A 287 -3.54 -3.56 -11.61
CA LYS A 287 -2.65 -3.24 -12.73
C LYS A 287 -2.07 -1.84 -12.56
N ASN A 288 -0.75 -1.76 -12.67
CA ASN A 288 -0.04 -0.50 -12.57
C ASN A 288 0.09 0.07 -13.99
N LEU A 289 -0.63 1.16 -14.24
CA LEU A 289 -0.66 1.87 -15.54
C LEU A 289 0.45 2.92 -15.67
N LEU A 290 1.39 2.96 -14.71
CA LEU A 290 2.54 3.86 -14.69
C LEU A 290 3.76 3.20 -15.31
#